data_AF-A0A815WAL3-F1
#
_entry.id   AF-A0A815WAL3-F1
#
_cell.length_a   1.000
_cell.length_b   1.000
_cell.length_c   1.000
_cell.angle_alpha   90.00
_cell.angle_beta   90.00
_cell.angle_gamma   90.00
#
_symmetry.space_group_name_H-M   'P 1'
#
loop_
_entity.id
_entity.type
_entity.pdbx_description
1 polymer ?
#
loop_
_entity_poly.entity_id
_entity_poly.type
_entity_poly.pdbx_seq_one_letter_code
_entity_poly.pdbx_strand_id
1 'polypeptide(L)'
;VLTGDRTHLNIRQVVLKSHIQTREAVRDKLKELKSIENEQCYLSFGIQVSCVGRGVDFYHQESNVECSEFQKLFPNTSLIGIFGNGELGHDYLLNDNDASQQQQRTTKESLKDLFHTYSTIFSIISLRM
;
A
#
# COMPACT_ATOMS: atom_id res chain seq x y z
N VAL A 1 13.09 10.30 5.64
CA VAL A 1 13.44 8.90 5.93
C VAL A 1 13.18 8.66 7.41
N LEU A 2 12.20 7.82 7.76
CA LEU A 2 12.06 7.37 9.16
C LEU A 2 13.21 6.39 9.42
N THR A 3 14.34 6.92 9.91
CA THR A 3 15.44 6.10 10.41
C THR A 3 15.06 5.57 11.79
N GLY A 4 14.23 4.52 11.80
CA GLY A 4 13.87 3.81 13.02
C GLY A 4 15.02 2.95 13.49
N ASP A 5 15.31 3.03 14.79
CA ASP A 5 16.07 2.00 15.48
C ASP A 5 15.40 0.63 15.24
N ARG A 6 16.09 -0.30 14.58
CA ARG A 6 15.55 -1.63 14.23
C ARG A 6 15.22 -2.47 15.45
N THR A 7 15.68 -2.08 16.64
CA THR A 7 15.39 -2.75 17.90
C THR A 7 14.03 -2.35 18.48
N HIS A 8 13.65 -1.07 18.37
CA HIS A 8 12.44 -0.53 18.98
C HIS A 8 11.33 -0.15 17.99
N LEU A 9 11.66 0.13 16.71
CA LEU A 9 10.69 0.46 15.66
C LEU A 9 10.62 -0.66 14.63
N ASN A 10 9.44 -1.28 14.50
CA ASN A 10 9.14 -2.21 13.42
C ASN A 10 8.20 -1.53 12.41
N ILE A 11 8.63 -1.46 11.16
CA ILE A 11 7.78 -1.03 10.05
C ILE A 11 7.68 -2.20 9.07
N ARG A 12 6.45 -2.61 8.77
CA ARG A 12 6.14 -3.61 7.74
C ARG A 12 5.15 -3.01 6.76
N GLN A 13 5.35 -3.32 5.49
CA GLN A 13 4.47 -2.84 4.43
C GLN A 13 4.13 -3.96 3.46
N VAL A 14 2.94 -3.87 2.89
CA VAL A 14 2.51 -4.70 1.79
C VAL A 14 1.78 -3.85 0.76
N VAL A 15 1.99 -4.18 -0.51
CA VAL A 15 1.31 -3.52 -1.63
C VAL A 15 0.24 -4.46 -2.17
N LEU A 16 -1.00 -4.00 -2.14
CA LEU A 16 -2.12 -4.61 -2.85
C LEU A 16 -2.13 -4.08 -4.29
N LYS A 17 -1.81 -4.95 -5.24
CA LYS A 17 -1.77 -4.61 -6.68
C LYS A 17 -3.17 -4.70 -7.30
N SER A 18 -3.31 -4.18 -8.53
CA SER A 18 -4.57 -4.09 -9.27
C SER A 18 -5.27 -5.44 -9.50
N HIS A 19 -4.56 -6.56 -9.54
CA HIS A 19 -5.15 -7.90 -9.72
C HIS A 19 -5.75 -8.47 -8.41
N ILE A 20 -5.59 -7.81 -7.27
CA ILE A 20 -6.12 -8.27 -5.98
C ILE A 20 -7.51 -7.66 -5.77
N GLN A 21 -8.53 -8.37 -6.25
CA GLN A 21 -9.92 -7.90 -6.34
C GLN A 21 -10.93 -8.68 -5.48
N THR A 22 -10.49 -9.68 -4.72
CA THR A 22 -11.35 -10.51 -3.85
C THR A 22 -10.97 -10.35 -2.39
N ARG A 23 -11.92 -10.48 -1.45
CA ARG A 23 -11.64 -10.45 0.00
C ARG A 23 -10.56 -11.45 0.40
N GLU A 24 -10.62 -12.65 -0.14
CA GLU A 24 -9.68 -13.74 0.18
C GLU A 24 -8.26 -13.33 -0.21
N ALA A 25 -8.07 -12.86 -1.44
CA ALA A 25 -6.76 -12.40 -1.91
C ALA A 25 -6.26 -11.18 -1.13
N VAL A 26 -7.14 -10.23 -0.75
CA VAL A 26 -6.78 -9.11 0.12
C VAL A 26 -6.30 -9.62 1.48
N ARG A 27 -7.07 -10.49 2.13
CA ARG A 27 -6.74 -11.08 3.42
C ARG A 27 -5.42 -11.85 3.36
N ASP A 28 -5.23 -12.67 2.33
CA ASP A 28 -4.03 -13.50 2.18
C ASP A 28 -2.79 -12.65 1.96
N LYS A 29 -2.92 -11.54 1.22
CA LYS A 29 -1.84 -10.57 1.06
C LYS A 29 -1.56 -9.80 2.36
N LEU A 30 -2.58 -9.40 3.10
CA LEU A 30 -2.42 -8.73 4.41
C LEU A 30 -1.78 -9.62 5.47
N LYS A 31 -1.87 -10.96 5.36
CA LYS A 31 -1.15 -11.87 6.27
C LYS A 31 0.37 -11.73 6.19
N GLU A 32 0.93 -11.21 5.09
CA GLU A 32 2.37 -10.92 5.00
C GLU A 32 2.84 -9.87 6.03
N LEU A 33 1.91 -9.05 6.55
CA LEU A 33 2.19 -8.10 7.62
C LEU A 33 2.26 -8.76 9.00
N LYS A 34 1.80 -10.01 9.16
CA LYS A 34 1.89 -10.72 10.44
C LYS A 34 3.35 -11.01 10.77
N SER A 35 3.80 -10.50 11.92
CA SER A 35 5.05 -10.95 12.51
C SER A 35 4.85 -12.31 13.19
N ILE A 36 5.89 -13.16 13.15
CA ILE A 36 5.99 -14.36 14.01
C ILE A 36 6.20 -13.94 15.48
N GLU A 37 6.65 -12.70 15.72
CA GLU A 37 6.86 -12.14 17.04
C GLU A 37 5.67 -11.25 17.45
N ASN A 38 4.61 -11.88 17.94
CA ASN A 38 3.60 -11.25 18.80
C ASN A 38 4.09 -11.55 20.23
N GLU A 39 4.36 -10.58 21.10
CA GLU A 39 3.35 -10.13 22.07
C GLU A 39 3.71 -8.82 22.83
N GLN A 40 4.84 -8.15 22.54
CA GLN A 40 5.33 -7.02 23.36
C GLN A 40 5.48 -5.69 22.60
N CYS A 41 4.45 -5.31 21.83
CA CYS A 41 4.35 -3.95 21.29
C CYS A 41 3.36 -3.14 22.13
N TYR A 42 3.80 -2.02 22.71
CA TYR A 42 2.91 -1.16 23.51
C TYR A 42 2.11 -0.16 22.65
N LEU A 43 2.61 0.14 21.44
CA LEU A 43 1.91 0.97 20.46
C LEU A 43 2.03 0.33 19.08
N SER A 44 0.90 0.17 18.39
CA SER A 44 0.85 -0.29 17.00
C SER A 44 -0.30 0.40 16.28
N PHE A 45 -0.02 0.94 15.09
CA PHE A 45 -1.03 1.52 14.21
C PHE A 45 -0.73 1.20 12.74
N GLY A 46 -1.81 1.05 11.97
CA GLY A 46 -1.80 0.84 10.53
C GLY A 46 -2.07 2.14 9.78
N ILE A 47 -1.41 2.30 8.65
CA ILE A 47 -1.69 3.33 7.65
C ILE A 47 -2.08 2.62 6.37
N GLN A 48 -3.25 2.96 5.84
CA GLN A 48 -3.74 2.55 4.53
C GLN A 48 -3.67 3.74 3.59
N VAL A 49 -2.93 3.61 2.50
CA VAL A 49 -2.88 4.61 1.42
C VAL A 49 -3.43 3.97 0.16
N SER A 50 -4.66 4.31 -0.20
CA SER A 50 -5.40 3.70 -1.31
C SER A 50 -5.50 4.65 -2.49
N CYS A 51 -5.31 4.13 -3.69
CA CYS A 51 -5.81 4.81 -4.87
C CYS A 51 -7.34 4.94 -4.78
N VAL A 52 -7.90 6.09 -5.19
CA VAL A 52 -9.34 6.37 -5.18
C VAL A 52 -10.15 5.34 -5.97
N GLY A 53 -9.52 4.71 -6.98
CA GLY A 53 -10.13 3.62 -7.73
C GLY A 53 -10.33 2.33 -6.94
N ARG A 54 -9.71 2.15 -5.76
CA ARG A 54 -9.82 0.94 -4.92
C ARG A 54 -11.00 1.00 -3.96
N GLY A 55 -12.19 1.12 -4.54
CA GLY A 55 -13.47 1.23 -3.83
C GLY A 55 -14.47 0.14 -4.23
N VAL A 56 -15.75 0.42 -3.97
CA VAL A 56 -16.88 -0.49 -4.18
C VAL A 56 -16.91 -1.09 -5.59
N ASP A 57 -16.67 -0.27 -6.61
CA ASP A 57 -16.70 -0.73 -8.01
C ASP A 57 -15.53 -1.67 -8.34
N PHE A 58 -14.36 -1.44 -7.74
CA PHE A 58 -13.19 -2.31 -7.90
C PHE A 58 -13.38 -3.68 -7.23
N TYR A 59 -14.19 -3.73 -6.18
CA TYR A 59 -14.52 -4.94 -5.44
C TYR A 59 -15.91 -5.48 -5.76
N HIS A 60 -16.37 -5.35 -7.01
CA HIS A 60 -17.63 -5.97 -7.46
C HIS A 60 -18.85 -5.63 -6.60
N GLN A 61 -19.02 -4.36 -6.24
CA GLN A 61 -20.09 -3.83 -5.39
C GLN A 61 -19.94 -4.14 -3.88
N GLU A 62 -18.79 -4.65 -3.45
CA GLU A 62 -18.49 -4.82 -2.03
C GLU A 62 -17.85 -3.58 -1.40
N SER A 63 -18.42 -3.11 -0.30
CA SER A 63 -17.85 -1.99 0.46
C SER A 63 -16.86 -2.45 1.54
N ASN A 64 -15.94 -1.54 1.87
CA ASN A 64 -15.03 -1.67 3.01
C ASN A 64 -14.19 -2.96 3.02
N VAL A 65 -13.90 -3.55 1.85
CA VAL A 65 -13.19 -4.83 1.73
C VAL A 65 -11.83 -4.79 2.45
N GLU A 66 -10.98 -3.84 2.08
CA GLU A 66 -9.61 -3.76 2.59
C GLU A 66 -9.53 -3.50 4.10
N CYS A 67 -10.26 -2.48 4.57
CA CYS A 67 -10.23 -2.10 5.97
C CYS A 67 -10.88 -3.16 6.87
N SER A 68 -11.94 -3.83 6.40
CA SER A 68 -12.59 -4.92 7.17
C SER A 68 -11.66 -6.13 7.31
N GLU A 69 -11.00 -6.55 6.22
CA GLU A 69 -10.06 -7.68 6.30
C GLU A 69 -8.82 -7.33 7.14
N PHE A 70 -8.35 -6.08 7.08
CA PHE A 70 -7.29 -5.60 7.98
C PHE A 70 -7.71 -5.69 9.45
N GLN A 71 -8.88 -5.16 9.82
CA GLN A 71 -9.36 -5.17 11.21
C GLN A 71 -9.58 -6.58 11.75
N LYS A 72 -10.03 -7.52 10.92
CA LYS A 72 -10.14 -8.95 11.30
C LYS A 72 -8.77 -9.56 11.61
N LEU A 73 -7.75 -9.22 10.84
CA LEU A 73 -6.39 -9.72 11.06
C LEU A 73 -5.69 -9.01 12.22
N PHE A 74 -5.93 -7.71 12.42
CA PHE A 74 -5.25 -6.88 13.41
C PHE A 74 -6.24 -6.15 14.33
N PRO A 75 -7.03 -6.88 15.15
CA PRO A 75 -8.13 -6.29 15.93
C PRO A 75 -7.69 -5.25 16.96
N ASN A 76 -6.43 -5.31 17.41
CA ASN A 76 -5.86 -4.38 18.40
C ASN A 76 -5.01 -3.27 17.76
N THR A 77 -5.01 -3.15 16.43
CA THR A 77 -4.23 -2.14 15.70
C THR A 77 -5.18 -1.17 15.03
N SER A 78 -5.18 0.09 15.49
CA SER A 78 -5.95 1.16 14.87
C SER A 78 -5.48 1.40 13.44
N LEU A 79 -6.39 1.63 12.50
CA LEU A 79 -6.10 1.86 11.10
C LEU A 79 -6.50 3.29 10.70
N ILE A 80 -5.58 4.03 10.09
CA ILE A 80 -5.83 5.35 9.49
C ILE A 80 -5.81 5.18 7.97
N GLY A 81 -6.86 5.63 7.29
CA GLY A 81 -7.01 5.53 5.84
C GLY A 81 -6.86 6.87 5.13
N ILE A 82 -6.12 6.88 4.03
CA ILE A 82 -5.95 8.02 3.13
C ILE A 82 -6.27 7.55 1.72
N PHE A 83 -7.16 8.26 1.03
CA PHE A 83 -7.43 8.04 -0.39
C PHE A 83 -6.74 9.11 -1.23
N GLY A 84 -6.02 8.69 -2.28
CA GLY A 84 -5.35 9.57 -3.22
C GLY A 84 -5.77 9.28 -4.66
N ASN A 85 -5.81 10.30 -5.52
CA ASN A 85 -6.25 10.17 -6.92
C ASN A 85 -5.21 9.48 -7.85
N GLY A 86 -4.14 8.87 -7.30
CA GLY A 86 -2.90 8.58 -8.05
C GLY A 86 -2.11 9.87 -8.32
N GLU A 87 -0.79 9.93 -8.46
CA GLU A 87 0.33 8.99 -8.38
C GLU A 87 1.35 9.56 -7.39
N LEU A 88 1.76 8.83 -6.35
CA LEU A 88 2.87 9.26 -5.49
C LEU A 88 4.18 9.15 -6.29
N GLY A 89 4.60 10.25 -6.92
CA GLY A 89 5.87 10.33 -7.67
C GLY A 89 5.80 10.97 -9.05
N HIS A 90 4.62 11.27 -9.59
CA HIS A 90 4.47 11.91 -10.91
C HIS A 90 5.28 13.20 -11.02
N ASP A 91 5.14 14.09 -10.04
CA ASP A 91 5.82 15.39 -10.04
C ASP A 91 7.34 15.30 -9.78
N TYR A 92 7.84 14.12 -9.39
CA TYR A 92 9.26 13.83 -9.14
C TYR A 92 9.92 13.01 -10.27
N LEU A 93 9.13 12.43 -11.18
CA LEU A 93 9.65 11.92 -12.44
C LEU A 93 9.93 13.13 -13.32
N LEU A 94 11.19 13.31 -13.72
CA LEU A 94 11.64 14.43 -14.54
C LEU A 94 10.63 14.68 -15.67
N ASN A 95 10.05 15.88 -15.71
CA ASN A 95 9.22 16.30 -16.82
C ASN A 95 10.02 16.06 -18.12
N ASP A 96 9.37 15.42 -19.09
CA ASP A 96 9.90 14.97 -20.39
C ASP A 96 10.60 16.09 -21.22
N ASN A 97 10.54 17.34 -20.76
CA ASN A 97 11.20 18.48 -21.38
C ASN A 97 12.73 18.50 -21.15
N ASP A 98 13.25 17.80 -20.12
CA ASP A 98 14.68 17.78 -19.80
C ASP A 98 15.40 16.48 -20.21
N ALA A 99 14.67 15.48 -20.72
CA ALA A 99 15.22 14.17 -21.11
C ALA A 99 15.48 14.04 -22.62
N SER A 100 15.91 15.12 -23.27
CA SER A 100 16.38 15.06 -24.66
C SER A 100 17.82 14.52 -24.71
N GLN A 101 18.02 13.21 -24.46
CA GLN A 101 19.07 12.42 -25.15
C GLN A 101 19.26 10.94 -24.78
N GLN A 102 18.55 10.32 -23.83
CA GLN A 102 18.84 8.92 -23.50
C GLN A 102 17.62 8.01 -23.57
N GLN A 103 17.68 7.13 -24.58
CA GLN A 103 16.96 5.86 -24.70
C GLN A 103 15.54 5.90 -25.28
N GLN A 104 15.50 6.18 -26.58
CA GLN A 104 14.65 5.46 -27.52
C GLN A 104 14.81 3.93 -27.30
N ARG A 105 13.94 3.27 -26.51
CA ARG A 105 13.56 1.83 -26.64
C ARG A 105 12.62 1.23 -25.58
N THR A 106 12.03 1.99 -24.67
CA THR A 106 10.85 1.48 -23.92
C THR A 106 9.59 2.08 -24.53
N THR A 107 8.83 1.21 -25.19
CA THR A 107 7.57 1.46 -25.89
C THR A 107 6.70 2.47 -25.16
N LYS A 108 6.13 3.46 -25.87
CA LYS A 108 5.09 4.37 -25.34
C LYS A 108 3.90 3.62 -24.69
N GLU A 109 3.69 2.35 -25.04
CA GLU A 109 2.75 1.43 -24.39
C GLU A 109 3.16 1.05 -22.97
N SER A 110 4.47 0.85 -22.70
CA SER A 110 4.99 0.51 -21.38
C SER A 110 4.81 1.61 -20.35
N LEU A 111 4.71 2.88 -20.76
CA LEU A 111 4.38 3.99 -19.86
C LEU A 111 2.87 4.04 -19.58
N LYS A 112 2.02 3.81 -20.59
CA LYS A 112 0.55 3.71 -20.44
C LYS A 112 0.10 2.70 -19.39
N ASP A 113 0.78 1.55 -19.30
CA ASP A 113 0.46 0.53 -18.31
C ASP A 113 0.96 0.88 -16.89
N LEU A 114 1.92 1.81 -16.74
CA LEU A 114 2.31 2.33 -15.43
C LEU A 114 1.22 3.26 -14.86
N PHE A 115 0.51 4.00 -15.72
CA PHE A 115 -0.47 5.03 -15.35
C PHE A 115 -1.83 4.50 -14.85
N HIS A 116 -2.07 3.18 -14.84
CA HIS A 116 -3.34 2.57 -14.41
C HIS A 116 -3.20 1.61 -13.22
N THR A 117 -2.09 1.64 -12.49
CA THR A 117 -1.90 0.73 -11.37
C THR A 117 -2.69 1.18 -10.13
N TYR A 118 -3.96 0.79 -10.08
CA TYR A 118 -4.77 0.87 -8.86
C TYR A 118 -4.11 0.01 -7.77
N SER A 119 -3.54 0.66 -6.77
CA SER A 119 -2.90 -0.01 -5.65
C SER A 119 -3.30 0.60 -4.31
N THR A 120 -3.21 -0.22 -3.26
CA THR A 120 -3.19 0.27 -1.88
C THR A 120 -1.92 -0.20 -1.22
N ILE A 121 -1.32 0.67 -0.42
CA ILE A 121 -0.22 0.33 0.46
C ILE A 121 -0.77 0.26 1.88
N PHE A 122 -0.52 -0.87 2.54
CA PHE A 122 -0.71 -1.00 3.98
C PHE A 122 0.64 -0.98 4.66
N SER A 123 0.79 -0.10 5.64
CA SER A 123 1.99 -0.03 6.48
C SER A 123 1.58 -0.19 7.95
N ILE A 124 2.16 -1.15 8.65
CA ILE A 124 2.05 -1.26 10.11
C ILE A 124 3.32 -0.68 10.72
N ILE A 125 3.12 0.23 11.67
CA ILE A 125 4.18 0.82 12.48
C ILE A 125 3.95 0.36 13.92
N SER A 126 4.92 -0.35 14.48
CA SER A 126 4.86 -0.86 15.85
C SER A 126 6.09 -0.45 16.64
N LEU A 127 5.86 0.00 17.88
CA LEU A 127 6.90 0.31 18.86
C LEU A 127 7.00 -0.80 19.89
N ARG A 128 8.23 -1.29 20.07
CA ARG A 128 8.61 -2.30 21.07
C ARG A 128 9.41 -1.63 22.18
N MET A 129 9.17 -2.06 23.41
CA MET A 129 10.00 -1.69 24.57
C MET A 129 11.28 -2.49 24.59
#